data_AF-A0A935YXE8-F1
#
_entry.id   AF-A0A935YXE8-F1
#
_cell.length_a   1.000
_cell.length_b   1.000
_cell.length_c   1.000
_cell.angle_alpha   90.00
_cell.angle_beta   90.00
_cell.angle_gamma   90.00
#
_symmetry.space_group_name_H-M   'P 1'
#
loop_
_entity.id
_entity.type
_entity.pdbx_description
1 polymer ?
#
loop_
_entity_poly.entity_id
_entity_poly.type
_entity_poly.pdbx_seq_one_letter_code
_entity_poly.pdbx_strand_id
1 'polypeptide(L)'
;MGKRVKLTARLKSNITFGSGYMFMSIKGNYEKTYDYMEGRRINGMQDWKEYNIVLDVPSEPYADILFGASLRGKGELFFDDCKVEIVGYDIAVTGKVREKNKMSAPSNLNFESVESD
;
A
#
# COMPACT_ATOMS: atom_id res chain seq x y z
N MET A 1 -7.97 17.57 -6.97
CA MET A 1 -6.92 16.64 -6.52
C MET A 1 -6.68 16.91 -5.05
N GLY A 2 -6.21 15.93 -4.26
CA GLY A 2 -6.52 15.88 -2.82
C GLY A 2 -7.88 15.25 -2.60
N LYS A 3 -7.98 13.93 -2.83
CA LYS A 3 -9.14 13.10 -2.48
C LYS A 3 -8.67 11.98 -1.58
N ARG A 4 -9.58 11.34 -0.84
CA ARG A 4 -9.29 10.09 -0.14
C ARG A 4 -9.99 8.94 -0.86
N VAL A 5 -9.27 7.84 -1.07
CA VAL A 5 -9.77 6.65 -1.75
C VAL A 5 -9.73 5.47 -0.80
N LYS A 6 -10.82 4.72 -0.76
CA LYS A 6 -10.92 3.43 -0.06
C LYS A 6 -11.00 2.30 -1.09
N LEU A 7 -10.07 1.35 -0.98
CA LEU A 7 -10.18 0.03 -1.59
C LEU A 7 -10.83 -0.90 -0.58
N THR A 8 -11.89 -1.59 -0.98
CA THR A 8 -12.50 -2.71 -0.25
C THR A 8 -12.41 -3.96 -1.10
N ALA A 9 -12.12 -5.11 -0.49
CA ALA A 9 -12.16 -6.40 -1.17
C ALA A 9 -12.31 -7.54 -0.16
N ARG A 10 -12.74 -8.70 -0.65
CA ARG A 10 -12.79 -9.94 0.14
C ARG A 10 -11.56 -10.78 -0.14
N LEU A 11 -11.01 -11.38 0.91
CA LEU A 11 -9.89 -12.30 0.84
C LEU A 11 -10.25 -13.62 1.50
N LYS A 12 -9.95 -14.73 0.81
CA LYS A 12 -9.99 -16.10 1.34
C LYS A 12 -8.61 -16.73 1.16
N SER A 13 -8.18 -17.54 2.11
CA SER A 13 -6.83 -18.11 2.05
C SER A 13 -6.76 -19.56 2.47
N ASN A 14 -5.78 -20.25 1.90
CA ASN A 14 -5.26 -21.53 2.36
C ASN A 14 -3.74 -21.48 2.25
N ILE A 15 -3.10 -20.71 3.13
CA ILE A 15 -1.66 -20.45 3.09
C ILE A 15 -0.94 -21.45 3.97
N THR A 16 -0.21 -22.38 3.35
CA THR A 16 0.51 -23.45 4.04
C THR A 16 1.88 -23.01 4.55
N PHE A 17 2.46 -21.97 3.93
CA PHE A 17 3.71 -21.37 4.38
C PHE A 17 3.80 -19.90 3.96
N GLY A 18 4.26 -19.03 4.85
CA GLY A 18 4.40 -17.60 4.60
C GLY A 18 3.12 -16.81 4.88
N SER A 19 2.81 -15.82 4.05
CA SER A 19 1.72 -14.87 4.30
C SER A 19 1.17 -14.24 3.01
N GLY A 20 -0.11 -13.89 3.01
CA GLY A 20 -0.79 -13.11 1.98
C GLY A 20 -1.13 -11.70 2.46
N TYR A 21 -1.34 -10.78 1.52
CA TYR A 21 -1.82 -9.43 1.81
C TYR A 21 -2.50 -8.81 0.60
N MET A 22 -3.46 -7.91 0.85
CA MET A 22 -3.90 -6.93 -0.15
C MET A 22 -3.00 -5.70 -0.09
N PHE A 23 -2.88 -4.99 -1.20
CA PHE A 23 -2.15 -3.74 -1.26
C PHE A 23 -2.85 -2.70 -2.14
N MET A 24 -2.57 -1.44 -1.84
CA MET A 24 -2.82 -0.32 -2.74
C MET A 24 -1.64 0.64 -2.65
N SER A 25 -1.29 1.26 -3.78
CA SER A 25 -0.39 2.41 -3.81
C SER A 25 -0.87 3.43 -4.83
N ILE A 26 -0.76 4.69 -4.48
CA ILE A 26 -1.09 5.84 -5.32
C ILE A 26 0.18 6.64 -5.53
N LYS A 27 0.63 6.76 -6.77
CA LYS A 27 1.91 7.38 -7.12
C LYS A 27 1.67 8.65 -7.93
N GLY A 28 2.08 9.79 -7.38
CA GLY A 28 2.32 11.04 -8.12
C GLY A 28 3.77 11.14 -8.63
N ASN A 29 4.18 12.31 -9.10
CA ASN A 29 5.55 12.57 -9.54
C ASN A 29 6.51 12.65 -8.34
N TYR A 30 6.07 13.28 -7.25
CA TYR A 30 6.87 13.58 -6.06
C TYR A 30 6.48 12.76 -4.84
N GLU A 31 5.21 12.40 -4.71
CA GLU A 31 4.67 11.67 -3.57
C GLU A 31 4.16 10.28 -3.95
N LYS A 32 4.31 9.31 -3.05
CA LYS A 32 3.64 8.01 -3.12
C LYS A 32 2.97 7.69 -1.79
N THR A 33 1.66 7.47 -1.80
CA THR A 33 0.94 6.88 -0.67
C THR A 33 0.78 5.38 -0.91
N TYR A 34 0.88 4.57 0.13
CA TYR A 34 0.80 3.11 -0.01
C TYR A 34 0.43 2.41 1.29
N ASP A 35 -0.14 1.22 1.14
CA ASP A 35 -0.40 0.30 2.23
C ASP A 35 -0.20 -1.13 1.72
N TYR A 36 0.67 -1.88 2.38
CA TYR A 36 0.97 -3.28 2.10
C TYR A 36 0.44 -4.22 3.19
N MET A 37 -0.52 -3.75 4.00
CA MET A 37 -1.04 -4.44 5.18
C MET A 37 0.06 -4.91 6.12
N GLU A 38 1.09 -4.08 6.32
CA GLU A 38 2.12 -4.34 7.32
C GLU A 38 1.47 -4.44 8.71
N GLY A 39 1.78 -5.50 9.46
CA GLY A 39 1.12 -5.81 10.73
C GLY A 39 -0.30 -6.39 10.61
N ARG A 40 -0.86 -6.51 9.41
CA ARG A 40 -2.22 -7.05 9.13
C ARG A 40 -2.20 -8.20 8.12
N ARG A 41 -1.06 -8.88 7.95
CA ARG A 41 -0.91 -9.98 6.98
C ARG A 41 -1.80 -11.17 7.32
N ILE A 42 -2.14 -11.94 6.29
CA ILE A 42 -3.03 -13.10 6.37
C ILE A 42 -2.17 -14.36 6.31
N ASN A 43 -2.41 -15.28 7.24
CA ASN A 43 -1.68 -16.54 7.35
C ASN A 43 -2.69 -17.68 7.54
N GLY A 44 -2.30 -18.90 7.14
CA GLY A 44 -3.14 -20.07 7.34
C GLY A 44 -4.41 -20.08 6.50
N MET A 45 -5.39 -20.83 6.99
CA MET A 45 -6.71 -20.95 6.39
C MET A 45 -7.65 -19.89 6.98
N GLN A 46 -8.32 -19.13 6.10
CA GLN A 46 -9.47 -18.32 6.49
C GLN A 46 -10.53 -18.40 5.40
N ASP A 47 -11.80 -18.38 5.80
CA ASP A 47 -12.88 -18.16 4.84
C ASP A 47 -12.98 -16.67 4.47
N TRP A 48 -13.83 -16.36 3.49
CA TRP A 48 -13.98 -14.99 2.98
C TRP A 48 -14.16 -13.95 4.08
N LYS A 49 -13.22 -13.01 4.14
CA LYS A 49 -13.27 -11.85 5.04
C LYS A 49 -13.01 -10.57 4.26
N GLU A 50 -13.76 -9.53 4.59
CA GLU A 50 -13.58 -8.21 3.98
C GLU A 50 -12.42 -7.45 4.63
N TYR A 51 -11.66 -6.75 3.79
CA TYR A 51 -10.56 -5.87 4.18
C TYR A 51 -10.69 -4.54 3.45
N ASN A 52 -10.10 -3.51 4.06
CA ASN A 52 -10.00 -2.20 3.44
C ASN A 52 -8.60 -1.59 3.58
N ILE A 53 -8.29 -0.75 2.59
CA ILE A 53 -7.14 0.15 2.58
C ILE A 53 -7.66 1.54 2.23
N VAL A 54 -7.24 2.55 3.00
CA VAL A 54 -7.62 3.95 2.79
C VAL A 54 -6.36 4.79 2.60
N LEU A 55 -6.24 5.44 1.44
CA LEU A 55 -5.11 6.28 1.07
C LEU A 55 -5.56 7.67 0.61
N ASP A 56 -4.76 8.67 0.94
CA ASP A 56 -4.85 9.99 0.32
C ASP A 56 -4.24 9.95 -1.09
N VAL A 57 -4.88 10.64 -2.03
CA VAL A 57 -4.40 10.87 -3.38
C VAL A 57 -3.54 12.13 -3.37
N PRO A 58 -2.26 12.06 -3.81
CA PRO A 58 -1.41 13.24 -3.96
C PRO A 58 -2.11 14.37 -4.73
N SER A 59 -1.82 15.62 -4.37
CA SER A 59 -2.44 16.80 -5.00
C SER A 59 -1.93 17.11 -6.41
N GLU A 60 -1.01 16.27 -6.91
CA GLU A 60 -0.34 16.40 -8.20
C GLU A 60 -1.28 16.10 -9.39
N PRO A 61 -1.07 16.69 -10.59
CA PRO A 61 -1.98 16.63 -11.75
C PRO A 61 -2.29 15.23 -12.29
N TYR A 62 -1.46 14.24 -11.97
CA TYR A 62 -1.66 12.84 -12.35
C TYR A 62 -1.29 11.93 -11.18
N ALA A 63 -2.02 10.83 -11.03
CA ALA A 63 -1.73 9.82 -10.03
C ALA A 63 -2.09 8.43 -10.58
N ASP A 64 -1.15 7.49 -10.49
CA ASP A 64 -1.36 6.09 -10.84
C ASP A 64 -1.82 5.32 -9.61
N ILE A 65 -2.95 4.62 -9.71
CA ILE A 65 -3.43 3.72 -8.66
C ILE A 65 -3.10 2.28 -9.07
N LEU A 66 -2.29 1.61 -8.23
CA LEU A 66 -2.00 0.18 -8.35
C LEU A 66 -2.53 -0.53 -7.11
N PHE A 67 -3.31 -1.57 -7.29
CA PHE A 67 -3.82 -2.40 -6.20
C PHE A 67 -3.89 -3.87 -6.59
N GLY A 68 -4.02 -4.74 -5.59
CA GLY A 68 -4.18 -6.17 -5.79
C GLY A 68 -3.94 -6.97 -4.53
N ALA A 69 -3.75 -8.27 -4.69
CA ALA A 69 -3.34 -9.17 -3.63
C ALA A 69 -2.00 -9.83 -3.96
N SER A 70 -1.24 -10.18 -2.94
CA SER A 70 0.07 -10.82 -3.08
C SER A 70 0.19 -11.95 -2.07
N LEU A 71 0.63 -13.11 -2.56
CA LEU A 71 1.04 -14.25 -1.75
C LEU A 71 2.57 -14.29 -1.69
N ARG A 72 3.12 -14.32 -0.48
CA ARG A 72 4.53 -14.62 -0.23
C ARG A 72 4.63 -15.97 0.47
N GLY A 73 5.05 -17.00 -0.26
CA GLY A 73 5.20 -18.35 0.26
C GLY A 73 4.42 -19.37 -0.57
N LYS A 74 3.80 -20.35 0.08
CA LYS A 74 3.06 -21.46 -0.54
C LYS A 74 1.61 -21.49 -0.09
N GLY A 75 0.73 -21.93 -0.99
CA GLY A 75 -0.71 -22.05 -0.76
C GLY A 75 -1.51 -21.18 -1.73
N GLU A 76 -2.70 -20.77 -1.29
CA GLU A 76 -3.67 -20.05 -2.12
C GLU A 76 -4.15 -18.79 -1.41
N LEU A 77 -4.33 -17.72 -2.19
CA LEU A 77 -4.95 -16.48 -1.77
C LEU A 77 -5.93 -16.05 -2.85
N PHE A 78 -7.22 -16.01 -2.51
CA PHE A 78 -8.30 -15.56 -3.36
C PHE A 78 -8.63 -14.11 -3.04
N PHE A 79 -8.96 -13.33 -4.07
CA PHE A 79 -9.22 -11.90 -4.00
C PHE A 79 -10.41 -11.58 -4.89
N ASP A 80 -11.49 -11.06 -4.31
CA ASP A 80 -12.76 -10.85 -5.01
C ASP A 80 -13.53 -9.64 -4.45
N ASP A 81 -14.62 -9.25 -5.13
CA ASP A 81 -15.51 -8.13 -4.77
C ASP A 81 -14.75 -6.80 -4.56
N CYS A 82 -13.83 -6.51 -5.47
CA CYS A 82 -13.01 -5.31 -5.41
C CYS A 82 -13.83 -4.05 -5.69
N LYS A 83 -13.81 -3.10 -4.75
CA LYS A 83 -14.45 -1.80 -4.89
C LYS A 83 -13.50 -0.68 -4.53
N VAL A 84 -13.33 0.26 -5.46
CA VAL A 84 -12.57 1.49 -5.25
C VAL A 84 -13.55 2.65 -5.22
N GLU A 85 -13.56 3.40 -4.13
CA GLU A 85 -14.49 4.51 -3.92
C GLU A 85 -13.78 5.74 -3.33
N ILE A 86 -14.27 6.93 -3.69
CA ILE A 86 -13.87 8.18 -3.03
C ILE A 86 -14.64 8.27 -1.71
N VAL A 87 -13.94 8.53 -0.62
CA VAL A 87 -14.51 8.69 0.72
C VAL A 87 -14.16 10.06 1.31
N GLY A 88 -14.87 10.44 2.36
CA GLY A 88 -14.59 11.65 3.12
C GLY A 88 -13.33 11.54 3.99
N TYR A 89 -12.86 12.68 4.48
CA TYR A 89 -11.68 12.79 5.35
C TYR A 89 -11.95 12.34 6.80
N ASP A 90 -13.22 12.12 7.14
CA ASP A 90 -13.67 11.50 8.40
C ASP A 90 -13.26 10.03 8.52
N ILE A 91 -12.97 9.37 7.39
CA ILE A 91 -12.44 8.00 7.38
C ILE A 91 -10.92 8.03 7.49
N ALA A 92 -10.37 7.46 8.57
CA ALA A 92 -8.92 7.44 8.81
C ALA A 92 -8.14 6.69 7.71
N VAL A 93 -6.95 7.20 7.36
CA VAL A 93 -6.02 6.49 6.47
C VAL A 93 -5.44 5.26 7.16
N THR A 94 -5.18 4.23 6.37
CA THR A 94 -4.52 3.00 6.84
C THR A 94 -3.06 2.92 6.38
N GLY A 95 -2.70 3.70 5.36
CA GLY A 95 -1.38 3.64 4.72
C GLY A 95 -0.37 4.65 5.24
N LYS A 96 0.80 4.61 4.60
CA LYS A 96 1.95 5.47 4.84
C LYS A 96 2.17 6.37 3.63
N VAL A 97 2.81 7.52 3.86
CA VAL A 97 3.30 8.42 2.82
C VAL A 97 4.80 8.22 2.66
N ARG A 98 5.27 8.15 1.42
CA ARG A 98 6.68 8.27 1.08
C ARG A 98 6.84 9.46 0.14
N GLU A 99 7.44 10.51 0.65
CA GLU A 99 7.95 11.59 -0.18
C GLU A 99 9.22 11.08 -0.89
N LYS A 100 9.35 11.34 -2.19
CA LYS A 100 10.68 11.30 -2.78
C LYS A 100 11.45 12.44 -2.14
N ASN A 101 12.53 12.12 -1.40
CA ASN A 101 13.44 13.13 -0.89
C ASN A 101 13.70 14.15 -2.00
N LYS A 102 13.24 15.37 -1.77
CA LYS A 102 13.62 16.53 -2.56
C LYS A 102 15.07 16.83 -2.15
N MET A 103 16.00 15.95 -2.55
CA MET A 103 17.42 16.21 -2.43
C MET A 103 17.67 17.53 -3.15
N SER A 104 17.97 18.58 -2.38
CA SER A 104 18.24 19.91 -2.91
C SER A 104 19.53 19.93 -3.75
N ALA A 105 20.38 18.93 -3.56
CA ALA A 105 21.61 18.69 -4.30
C ALA A 105 21.94 17.18 -4.29
N PRO A 106 22.77 16.69 -5.23
CA PRO A 106 23.28 15.32 -5.19
C PRO A 106 24.04 15.06 -3.87
N SER A 107 23.74 13.95 -3.21
CA SER A 107 24.47 13.45 -2.04
C SER A 107 25.50 12.40 -2.47
N ASN A 108 26.51 12.16 -1.63
CA ASN A 108 27.58 11.17 -1.87
C ASN A 108 28.48 11.48 -3.08
N LEU A 109 28.82 12.74 -3.31
CA LEU A 109 29.69 13.14 -4.41
C LEU A 109 31.15 12.66 -4.26
N ASN A 110 31.56 12.37 -3.03
CA ASN A 110 32.91 11.93 -2.68
C ASN A 110 33.02 10.42 -2.42
N PHE A 111 31.91 9.66 -2.45
CA PHE A 111 31.89 8.20 -2.21
C PHE A 111 32.38 7.75 -0.82
N GLU A 112 32.52 8.65 0.14
CA GLU A 112 32.93 8.32 1.50
C GLU A 112 31.71 8.02 2.38
N SER A 113 31.79 6.98 3.21
CA SER A 113 30.73 6.66 4.18
C SER A 113 30.65 7.74 5.25
N VAL A 114 29.45 8.26 5.50
CA VAL A 114 29.17 9.03 6.70
C VAL A 114 29.09 8.03 7.85
N GLU A 115 30.13 7.93 8.67
CA GLU A 115 30.02 7.21 9.95
C GLU A 115 28.99 7.95 10.80
N SER A 116 27.92 7.24 11.15
CA SER A 116 26.93 7.71 12.12
C SER A 116 27.42 7.35 13.52
N ASP A 117 27.83 8.37 14.28
CA ASP A 117 28.01 8.30 15.75
C ASP A 117 26.71 7.94 16.48
#